data_AF-A0A4V6PHW9-F1
#
_entry.id   AF-A0A4V6PHW9-F1
#
_cell.length_a   1.000
_cell.length_b   1.000
_cell.length_c   1.000
_cell.angle_alpha   90.00
_cell.angle_beta   90.00
_cell.angle_gamma   90.00
#
_symmetry.space_group_name_H-M   'P 1'
#
loop_
_entity.id
_entity.type
_entity.pdbx_description
1 polymer ?
#
loop_
_entity_poly.entity_id
_entity_poly.type
_entity_poly.pdbx_seq_one_letter_code
_entity_poly.pdbx_strand_id
1 'polypeptide(L)' 'MTLCTACQAIERHRRGAPGHAALRITDTQRIKPPGSAAITISTFVCQDCGARWTYRDQKKGTEQGWEVQPDT' A
#
# COMPACT_ATOMS: atom_id res chain seq x y z
N MET A 1 -13.07 10.80 2.48
CA MET A 1 -13.17 10.22 3.83
C MET A 1 -12.00 10.70 4.70
N THR A 2 -12.18 10.75 6.03
CA THR A 2 -11.08 11.08 6.97
C THR A 2 -10.38 9.79 7.40
N LEU A 3 -9.05 9.76 7.34
CA LEU A 3 -8.26 8.61 7.80
C LEU A 3 -8.39 8.43 9.33
N CYS A 4 -8.53 7.19 9.82
CA CYS A 4 -8.39 6.92 11.25
C CYS A 4 -6.95 7.19 11.73
N THR A 5 -6.75 7.33 13.04
CA THR A 5 -5.43 7.61 13.63
C THR A 5 -4.36 6.60 13.19
N ALA A 6 -4.72 5.32 13.08
CA ALA A 6 -3.79 4.28 12.64
C ALA A 6 -3.40 4.43 11.15
N CYS A 7 -4.35 4.78 10.28
CA CYS A 7 -4.07 5.10 8.88
C CYS A 7 -3.19 6.34 8.73
N GLN A 8 -3.40 7.37 9.56
CA GLN A 8 -2.57 8.58 9.55
C GLN A 8 -1.12 8.31 9.98
N ALA A 9 -0.91 7.31 10.85
CA ALA A 9 0.41 6.92 11.35
C ALA A 9 1.21 6.03 10.40
N ILE A 10 0.63 5.56 9.28
CA ILE A 10 1.35 4.75 8.30
C ILE A 10 2.46 5.59 7.65
N GLU A 11 3.70 5.10 7.74
CA GLU A 11 4.82 5.69 7.03
C GLU A 11 4.73 5.37 5.53
N ARG A 12 4.47 6.40 4.73
CA ARG A 12 4.34 6.33 3.27
C ARG A 12 5.70 6.30 2.58
N HIS A 13 5.73 5.77 1.37
CA HIS A 13 6.91 5.80 0.49
C HIS A 13 8.18 5.10 1.03
N ARG A 14 8.06 4.34 2.13
CA ARG A 14 9.14 3.53 2.72
C ARG A 14 8.84 2.04 2.54
N ARG A 15 9.70 1.35 1.79
CA ARG A 15 9.65 -0.11 1.66
C ARG A 15 9.88 -0.77 3.02
N GLY A 16 9.04 -1.75 3.35
CA GLY A 16 9.12 -2.51 4.61
C GLY A 16 8.50 -1.80 5.81
N ALA A 17 7.98 -0.58 5.66
CA ALA A 17 7.19 0.05 6.71
C ALA A 17 5.96 -0.81 7.04
N PRO A 18 5.60 -0.97 8.32
CA PRO A 18 4.42 -1.73 8.70
C PRO A 18 3.14 -0.97 8.33
N GLY A 19 2.10 -1.72 7.96
CA GLY A 19 0.73 -1.21 7.99
C GLY A 19 0.17 -1.23 9.42
N HIS A 20 -1.15 -1.16 9.57
CA HIS A 20 -1.81 -1.39 10.86
C HIS A 20 -2.82 -2.56 10.79
N ALA A 21 -3.22 -3.05 11.95
CA ALA A 21 -3.98 -4.31 12.09
C ALA A 21 -5.36 -4.35 11.40
N ALA A 22 -5.96 -3.18 11.13
CA ALA A 22 -7.28 -3.09 10.49
C ALA A 22 -7.20 -3.07 8.96
N LEU A 23 -6.01 -3.05 8.36
CA LEU A 23 -5.86 -3.20 6.91
C LEU A 23 -6.11 -4.64 6.50
N ARG A 24 -7.09 -4.84 5.61
CA ARG A 24 -7.38 -6.14 5.02
C ARG A 24 -7.03 -6.13 3.55
N ILE A 25 -6.25 -7.12 3.15
CA ILE A 25 -5.84 -7.28 1.76
C ILE A 25 -7.06 -7.65 0.92
N THR A 26 -7.23 -6.97 -0.21
CA THR A 26 -8.33 -7.20 -1.16
C THR A 26 -7.83 -7.74 -2.48
N ASP A 27 -6.59 -7.41 -2.87
CA ASP A 27 -5.97 -7.90 -4.10
C ASP A 27 -4.45 -7.96 -3.96
N THR A 28 -3.81 -8.78 -4.79
CA THR A 28 -2.36 -8.81 -4.95
C THR A 28 -1.98 -9.10 -6.39
N GLN A 29 -1.20 -8.19 -6.96
CA GLN A 29 -0.70 -8.28 -8.32
C GLN A 29 0.81 -8.38 -8.32
N ARG A 30 1.36 -9.19 -9.22
CA ARG A 30 2.80 -9.29 -9.46
C ARG A 30 3.11 -8.91 -10.89
N ILE A 31 3.91 -7.86 -11.05
CA ILE A 31 4.31 -7.32 -12.35
C ILE A 31 5.81 -7.62 -12.52
N LYS A 32 6.21 -8.17 -13.68
CA LYS A 32 7.61 -8.39 -14.03
C LYS A 32 7.96 -7.59 -15.28
N PRO A 33 8.38 -6.31 -15.14
CA PRO A 33 8.79 -5.53 -16.28
C PRO A 33 10.04 -6.14 -16.93
N PRO A 34 10.17 -6.13 -18.26
CA PRO A 34 11.38 -6.58 -18.94
C PRO A 34 12.64 -5.88 -18.39
N GLY A 35 13.69 -6.64 -18.12
CA GLY A 35 14.96 -6.11 -17.60
C GLY A 35 14.94 -5.60 -16.15
N SER A 36 13.83 -5.76 -15.42
CA SER A 36 13.68 -5.29 -14.03
C SER A 36 13.32 -6.39 -13.06
N ALA A 37 13.54 -6.13 -11.76
CA ALA A 37 13.04 -7.00 -10.70
C ALA A 37 11.51 -6.99 -10.69
N ALA A 38 10.91 -8.12 -10.29
CA ALA A 38 9.47 -8.18 -10.12
C ALA A 38 9.01 -7.21 -9.01
N ILE A 39 7.87 -6.59 -9.25
CA ILE A 39 7.16 -5.69 -8.35
C ILE A 39 5.92 -6.42 -7.85
N THR A 40 5.68 -6.39 -6.54
CA THR A 40 4.43 -6.92 -5.97
C THR A 40 3.63 -5.75 -5.43
N ILE A 41 2.38 -5.63 -5.86
CA ILE A 41 1.45 -4.57 -5.47
C ILE A 41 0.29 -5.24 -4.74
N SER A 42 0.09 -4.89 -3.48
CA SER A 42 -1.02 -5.39 -2.68
C SER A 42 -1.97 -4.25 -2.34
N THR A 43 -3.27 -4.46 -2.56
CA THR A 43 -4.32 -3.48 -2.27
C THR A 43 -5.01 -3.87 -0.97
N PHE A 44 -5.35 -2.88 -0.16
CA PHE A 44 -5.96 -3.05 1.15
C PHE A 44 -7.14 -2.10 1.36
N VAL A 45 -8.08 -2.51 2.20
CA VAL A 45 -9.14 -1.66 2.74
C VAL A 45 -9.06 -1.67 4.26
N CYS A 46 -8.98 -0.48 4.85
CA CYS A 46 -9.07 -0.31 6.29
C CYS A 46 -10.50 -0.60 6.78
N GLN A 47 -10.65 -1.54 7.70
CA GLN A 47 -11.97 -1.89 8.26
C GLN A 47 -12.52 -0.83 9.24
N ASP A 48 -11.67 0.07 9.74
CA ASP A 48 -12.09 1.11 10.67
C ASP A 48 -12.62 2.37 9.97
N CYS A 49 -11.96 2.80 8.89
CA CYS A 49 -12.30 4.06 8.20
C CYS A 49 -12.57 3.91 6.71
N GLY A 50 -12.54 2.69 6.15
CA GLY A 50 -12.82 2.42 4.73
C GLY A 50 -11.73 2.85 3.75
N ALA A 51 -10.66 3.51 4.22
CA ALA A 51 -9.59 4.00 3.36
C ALA A 51 -8.93 2.87 2.56
N ARG A 52 -8.72 3.12 1.27
CA ARG A 52 -8.01 2.21 0.37
C ARG A 52 -6.52 2.53 0.37
N TRP A 53 -5.71 1.49 0.48
CA TRP A 53 -4.26 1.58 0.50
C TRP A 53 -3.65 0.64 -0.50
N THR A 54 -2.52 1.03 -1.06
CA THR A 54 -1.67 0.18 -1.87
C THR A 54 -0.32 0.06 -1.21
N TYR A 55 0.24 -1.14 -1.16
CA TYR A 55 1.63 -1.39 -0.79
C TYR A 55 2.39 -1.91 -2.01
N ARG A 56 3.40 -1.18 -2.47
CA ARG A 56 4.31 -1.63 -3.54
C ARG A 56 5.61 -2.16 -2.95
N ASP A 57 5.80 -3.47 -3.00
CA ASP A 57 7.12 -4.09 -2.80
C ASP A 57 7.94 -4.01 -4.09
N GLN A 58 8.68 -2.92 -4.23
CA GLN A 58 9.64 -2.71 -5.31
C GLN A 58 11.00 -2.30 -4.74
N LYS A 59 12.08 -2.79 -5.35
CA LYS A 59 13.46 -2.45 -4.93
C LYS A 59 13.93 -1.09 -5.43
N LYS A 60 13.33 -0.59 -6.50
CA LYS A 60 13.69 0.66 -7.19
C LYS A 60 12.40 1.37 -7.58
N GLY A 61 12.41 2.69 -7.57
CA GLY A 61 11.25 3.53 -7.89
C GLY A 61 10.75 4.35 -6.70
N THR A 62 10.15 5.50 -6.98
CA THR A 62 9.64 6.44 -5.97
C THR A 62 8.33 5.98 -5.32
N GLU A 63 7.61 5.07 -5.97
CA GLU A 63 6.28 4.60 -5.53
C GLU A 63 6.33 3.44 -4.51
N GLN A 64 7.50 3.17 -3.91
CA GLN A 64 7.71 2.01 -3.03
C GLN A 64 6.96 2.17 -1.69
N GLY A 65 6.55 1.08 -1.05
CA GLY A 65 5.88 1.14 0.25
C GLY A 65 4.40 1.55 0.15
N TRP A 66 3.88 2.17 1.21
CA TRP A 66 2.47 2.50 1.35
C TRP A 66 2.07 3.79 0.63
N GLU A 67 0.90 3.75 -0.01
CA GLU A 67 0.26 4.88 -0.67
C GLU A 67 -1.26 4.82 -0.47
N VAL A 68 -1.87 5.94 -0.06
CA VAL A 68 -3.33 6.05 0.07
C VAL A 68 -3.92 6.26 -1.31
N GLN A 69 -4.96 5.50 -1.64
CA GLN A 69 -5.69 5.66 -2.90
C GLN A 69 -6.74 6.77 -2.73
N PRO A 70 -6.97 7.60 -3.76
CA PRO A 70 -8.08 8.56 -3.72
C PRO A 70 -9.42 7.83 -3.67
N ASP A 71 -10.39 8.41 -2.97
CA ASP A 71 -11.79 7.95 -3.02
C ASP A 71 -12.27 8.14 -4.47
N THR A 72 -12.65 7.04 -5.13
CA THR A 72 -13.17 7.05 -6.51
C THR A 72 -14.68 7.14 -6.51
#